data_AF-A0A2T2UW38-F1
#
_entry.id   AF-A0A2T2UW38-F1
#
_cell.length_a   1.000
_cell.length_b   1.000
_cell.length_c   1.000
_cell.angle_alpha   90.00
_cell.angle_beta   90.00
_cell.angle_gamma   90.00
#
_symmetry.space_group_name_H-M   'P 1'
#
loop_
_entity.id
_entity.type
_entity.pdbx_description
1 polymer ?
#
loop_
_entity_poly.entity_id
_entity_poly.type
_entity_poly.pdbx_seq_one_letter_code
_entity_poly.pdbx_strand_id
1 'polypeptide(L)'
;MLSDLSDEARQYAEQEAWGQYRNVRYDTAEYVRQNGQWKRAGLLYMEVLIFDLQGVTSMPGINGFHVTHQSSSPAVVREIARLSLKADLEEGEMKVLYDRVADQTWMEAFPRSKDDIWAEASDEVATQRDILLLDRKVESLGSDQLLSAAEAEAYIKHKSEYEIIRRVERLLEVERAACIPPEKRDRVERYLASLDPEALANRWKAKVYRRGGEVMLSKNGYRKALEYFECALEAVDRDEFVEVERLVEQLRERLNR
;
A
#
# COMPACT_ATOMS: atom_id res chain seq x y z
N MET A 1 -17.25 27.12 11.40
CA MET A 1 -16.86 25.76 10.98
C MET A 1 -15.72 25.20 11.84
N LEU A 2 -14.49 25.77 11.84
CA LEU A 2 -13.41 25.28 12.72
C LEU A 2 -13.68 25.51 14.22
N SER A 3 -14.29 26.66 14.57
CA SER A 3 -14.78 26.96 15.93
C SER A 3 -15.75 25.88 16.40
N ASP A 4 -16.69 25.53 15.52
CA ASP A 4 -17.79 24.62 15.82
C ASP A 4 -17.26 23.20 16.06
N LEU A 5 -16.32 22.72 15.23
CA LEU A 5 -15.65 21.42 15.45
C LEU A 5 -14.80 21.40 16.74
N SER A 6 -14.19 22.53 17.11
CA SER A 6 -13.38 22.61 18.34
C SER A 6 -14.28 22.59 19.59
N ASP A 7 -15.41 23.29 19.54
CA ASP A 7 -16.41 23.27 20.61
C ASP A 7 -17.10 21.90 20.73
N GLU A 8 -17.39 21.25 19.60
CA GLU A 8 -17.95 19.90 19.54
C GLU A 8 -16.99 18.86 20.12
N ALA A 9 -15.70 18.90 19.76
CA ALA A 9 -14.69 18.05 20.37
C ALA A 9 -14.63 18.24 21.88
N ARG A 10 -14.67 19.49 22.38
CA ARG A 10 -14.67 19.75 23.82
C ARG A 10 -15.89 19.13 24.52
N GLN A 11 -17.09 19.25 23.92
CA GLN A 11 -18.30 18.63 24.46
C GLN A 11 -18.18 17.11 24.56
N TYR A 12 -17.63 16.45 23.53
CA TYR A 12 -17.42 15.00 23.58
C TYR A 12 -16.37 14.58 24.61
N ALA A 13 -15.31 15.36 24.80
CA ALA A 13 -14.33 15.10 25.85
C ALA A 13 -14.94 15.24 27.26
N GLU A 14 -15.77 16.27 27.49
CA GLU A 14 -16.50 16.47 28.75
C GLU A 14 -17.49 15.34 29.05
N GLN A 15 -18.02 14.68 28.02
CA GLN A 15 -18.94 13.55 28.12
C GLN A 15 -18.22 12.19 28.09
N GLU A 16 -16.89 12.17 28.08
CA GLU A 16 -16.06 10.97 27.92
C GLU A 16 -16.43 10.13 26.67
N ALA A 17 -16.99 10.78 25.65
CA ALA A 17 -17.38 10.20 24.38
C ALA A 17 -16.18 10.13 23.42
N TRP A 18 -15.17 9.35 23.80
CA TRP A 18 -13.84 9.35 23.17
C TRP A 18 -13.85 8.95 21.69
N GLY A 19 -14.75 8.05 21.29
CA GLY A 19 -14.89 7.68 19.89
C GLY A 19 -15.39 8.84 19.02
N GLN A 20 -16.38 9.59 19.49
CA GLN A 20 -16.89 10.78 18.81
C GLN A 20 -15.85 11.91 18.83
N TYR A 21 -15.18 12.13 19.97
CA TYR A 21 -14.05 13.05 20.09
C TYR A 21 -13.03 12.80 18.98
N ARG A 22 -12.52 11.56 18.89
CA ARG A 22 -11.52 11.14 17.91
C ARG A 22 -11.97 11.41 16.47
N ASN A 23 -13.24 11.14 16.14
CA ASN A 23 -13.77 11.39 14.79
C ASN A 23 -13.78 12.89 14.46
N VAL A 24 -14.24 13.75 15.38
CA VAL A 24 -14.21 15.21 15.19
C VAL A 24 -12.76 15.72 15.07
N ARG A 25 -11.80 15.15 15.80
CA ARG A 25 -10.37 15.48 15.64
C ARG A 25 -9.85 15.13 14.26
N TYR A 26 -10.23 13.98 13.71
CA TYR A 26 -9.88 13.59 12.35
C TYR A 26 -10.49 14.54 11.31
N ASP A 27 -11.77 14.87 11.43
CA ASP A 27 -12.44 15.81 10.51
C ASP A 27 -11.83 17.22 10.59
N THR A 28 -11.44 17.64 11.79
CA THR A 28 -10.68 18.88 12.00
C THR A 28 -9.33 18.82 11.30
N ALA A 29 -8.62 17.68 11.36
CA ALA A 29 -7.34 17.49 10.68
C ALA A 29 -7.49 17.64 9.16
N GLU A 30 -8.50 16.99 8.57
CA GLU A 30 -8.81 17.09 7.14
C GLU A 30 -9.14 18.52 6.73
N TYR A 31 -10.01 19.21 7.47
CA TYR A 31 -10.37 20.60 7.19
C TYR A 31 -9.13 21.51 7.24
N VAL A 32 -8.31 21.39 8.28
CA VAL A 32 -7.08 22.19 8.45
C VAL A 32 -6.07 21.90 7.34
N ARG A 33 -5.93 20.63 6.94
CA ARG A 33 -5.07 20.18 5.83
C ARG A 33 -5.50 20.81 4.50
N GLN A 34 -6.80 20.77 4.18
CA GLN A 34 -7.36 21.36 2.96
C GLN A 34 -7.15 22.88 2.88
N ASN A 35 -7.12 23.56 4.03
CA ASN A 35 -6.81 25.00 4.13
C ASN A 35 -5.29 25.30 4.15
N GLY A 36 -4.43 24.32 3.85
CA GLY A 36 -2.99 24.49 3.72
C GLY A 36 -2.22 24.61 5.04
N GLN A 37 -2.87 24.38 6.19
CA GLN A 37 -2.24 24.46 7.51
C GLN A 37 -1.58 23.13 7.92
N TRP A 38 -0.63 22.66 7.11
CA TRP A 38 -0.04 21.32 7.19
C TRP A 38 0.55 20.96 8.56
N LYS A 39 1.24 21.90 9.22
CA LYS A 39 1.83 21.66 10.56
C LYS A 39 0.75 21.38 11.62
N ARG A 40 -0.35 22.13 11.56
CA ARG A 40 -1.48 21.95 12.49
C ARG A 40 -2.22 20.66 12.20
N ALA A 41 -2.41 20.31 10.92
CA ALA A 41 -2.98 19.02 10.54
C ALA A 41 -2.13 17.86 11.06
N GLY A 42 -0.80 17.93 10.97
CA GLY A 42 0.10 16.90 11.49
C GLY A 42 -0.04 16.65 12.99
N LEU A 43 -0.21 17.71 13.79
CA LEU A 43 -0.49 17.57 15.23
C LEU A 43 -1.81 16.84 15.49
N LEU A 44 -2.85 17.18 14.73
CA LEU A 44 -4.17 16.55 14.85
C LEU A 44 -4.15 15.08 14.40
N TYR A 45 -3.44 14.75 13.32
CA TYR A 45 -3.29 13.34 12.92
C TYR A 45 -2.51 12.54 13.97
N MET A 46 -1.45 13.10 14.56
CA MET A 46 -0.71 12.42 15.63
C MET A 46 -1.59 12.18 16.84
N GLU A 47 -2.42 13.15 17.21
CA GLU A 47 -3.42 12.98 18.27
C GLU A 47 -4.38 11.84 17.94
N VAL A 48 -4.96 11.83 16.73
CA VAL A 48 -5.85 10.74 16.28
C VAL A 48 -5.13 9.39 16.32
N LEU A 49 -3.87 9.31 15.88
CA LEU A 49 -3.08 8.07 15.91
C LEU A 49 -2.88 7.55 17.34
N ILE A 50 -2.59 8.45 18.30
CA ILE A 50 -2.49 8.08 19.72
C ILE A 50 -3.81 7.44 20.18
N PHE A 51 -4.96 8.06 19.88
CA PHE A 51 -6.26 7.52 20.29
C PHE A 51 -6.57 6.17 19.58
N ASP A 52 -6.25 6.03 18.31
CA ASP A 52 -6.40 4.78 17.55
C ASP A 52 -5.62 3.63 18.19
N LEU A 53 -4.34 3.86 18.49
CA LEU A 53 -3.46 2.85 19.09
C LEU A 53 -3.82 2.51 20.53
N GLN A 54 -4.51 3.42 21.25
CA GLN A 54 -5.10 3.13 22.55
C GLN A 54 -6.39 2.28 22.46
N GLY A 55 -6.94 2.10 21.25
CA GLY A 55 -8.12 1.28 20.99
C GLY A 55 -9.44 2.04 21.11
N VAL A 56 -9.44 3.34 20.83
CA VAL A 56 -10.63 4.18 20.91
C VAL A 56 -11.65 3.77 19.85
N THR A 57 -12.89 3.53 20.27
CA THR A 57 -13.98 3.13 19.37
C THR A 57 -15.31 3.79 19.76
N SER A 58 -16.18 3.97 18.76
CA SER A 58 -17.55 4.48 18.91
C SER A 58 -18.61 3.45 18.50
N MET A 59 -18.29 2.16 18.58
CA MET A 59 -19.23 1.11 18.17
C MET A 59 -20.46 1.04 19.11
N PRO A 60 -21.64 0.66 18.60
CA PRO A 60 -22.83 0.50 19.43
C PRO A 60 -22.57 -0.44 20.62
N GLY A 61 -22.73 0.07 21.84
CA GLY A 61 -22.51 -0.69 23.07
C GLY A 61 -21.07 -0.70 23.61
N ILE A 62 -20.11 -0.11 22.91
CA ILE A 62 -18.72 0.05 23.36
C ILE A 62 -18.29 1.50 23.09
N ASN A 63 -18.22 2.31 24.15
CA ASN A 63 -17.68 3.67 24.06
C ASN A 63 -16.46 3.76 24.98
N GLY A 64 -15.30 4.12 24.43
CA GLY A 64 -14.03 4.15 25.16
C GLY A 64 -12.95 3.30 24.50
N PHE A 65 -12.12 2.64 25.31
CA PHE A 65 -10.94 1.89 24.86
C PHE A 65 -11.20 0.39 24.83
N HIS A 66 -10.84 -0.27 23.74
CA HIS A 66 -11.03 -1.70 23.60
C HIS A 66 -9.87 -2.35 22.83
N VAL A 67 -9.35 -3.46 23.37
CA VAL A 67 -8.13 -4.12 22.86
C VAL A 67 -8.23 -4.55 21.40
N THR A 68 -9.41 -5.00 20.95
CA THR A 68 -9.62 -5.43 19.55
C THR A 68 -9.61 -4.28 18.54
N HIS A 69 -9.60 -3.04 19.01
CA HIS A 69 -9.54 -1.83 18.19
C HIS A 69 -8.21 -1.09 18.32
N GLN A 70 -7.22 -1.65 19.04
CA GLN A 70 -5.87 -1.10 19.14
C GLN A 70 -5.12 -1.31 17.83
N SER A 71 -5.48 -0.52 16.83
CA SER A 71 -4.90 -0.56 15.50
C SER A 71 -4.93 0.84 14.91
N SER A 72 -3.86 1.23 14.23
CA SER A 72 -3.81 2.50 13.55
C SER A 72 -4.80 2.59 12.38
N SER A 73 -5.31 3.79 12.12
CA SER A 73 -6.00 4.06 10.87
C SER A 73 -4.97 4.26 9.74
N PRO A 74 -4.99 3.43 8.67
CA PRO A 74 -4.01 3.54 7.58
C PRO A 74 -3.99 4.91 6.89
N ALA A 75 -5.15 5.60 6.85
CA ALA A 75 -5.24 6.96 6.33
C ALA A 75 -4.46 7.98 7.17
N VAL A 76 -4.54 7.87 8.50
CA VAL A 76 -3.84 8.75 9.45
C VAL A 76 -2.34 8.55 9.36
N VAL A 77 -1.88 7.29 9.42
CA VAL A 77 -0.46 6.94 9.27
C VAL A 77 0.09 7.47 7.95
N ARG A 78 -0.66 7.31 6.85
CA ARG A 78 -0.29 7.84 5.53
C ARG A 78 -0.15 9.35 5.51
N GLU A 79 -1.06 10.10 6.13
CA GLU A 79 -0.97 11.55 6.17
C GLU A 79 0.21 12.03 7.03
N ILE A 80 0.48 11.38 8.17
CA ILE A 80 1.68 11.68 8.99
C ILE A 80 2.96 11.39 8.18
N ALA A 81 3.02 10.25 7.49
CA ALA A 81 4.15 9.90 6.61
C ALA A 81 4.33 10.91 5.45
N ARG A 82 3.25 11.39 4.84
CA ARG A 82 3.30 12.44 3.81
C ARG A 82 3.83 13.76 4.36
N LEU A 83 3.35 14.15 5.53
CA LEU A 83 3.75 15.39 6.19
C LEU A 83 5.22 15.35 6.63
N SER A 84 5.68 14.23 7.18
CA SER A 84 7.07 14.05 7.57
C SER A 84 8.00 14.11 6.36
N LEU A 85 7.66 13.47 5.24
CA LEU A 85 8.41 13.60 3.98
C LEU A 85 8.39 15.02 3.41
N LYS A 86 7.28 15.76 3.57
CA LYS A 86 7.15 17.13 3.06
C LYS A 86 7.98 18.13 3.87
N ALA A 87 8.05 17.93 5.18
CA ALA A 87 8.78 18.78 6.11
C ALA A 87 10.21 18.29 6.38
N ASP A 88 10.63 17.21 5.72
CA ASP A 88 11.92 16.53 5.91
C ASP A 88 12.19 16.16 7.37
N LEU A 89 11.15 15.72 8.08
CA LEU A 89 11.25 15.42 9.50
C LEU A 89 12.04 14.14 9.72
N GLU A 90 13.07 14.18 10.53
CA GLU A 90 13.75 12.98 11.01
C GLU A 90 12.94 12.29 12.14
N GLU A 91 13.30 11.05 12.49
CA GLU A 91 12.63 10.30 13.56
C GLU A 91 12.65 11.07 14.90
N GLY A 92 13.78 11.68 15.25
CA GLY A 92 13.90 12.49 16.47
C GLY A 92 12.96 13.71 16.49
N GLU A 93 12.77 14.37 15.35
CA GLU A 93 11.84 15.50 15.24
C GLU A 93 10.38 15.03 15.31
N MET A 94 10.08 13.85 14.76
CA MET A 94 8.78 13.21 14.91
C MET A 94 8.50 12.84 16.38
N LYS A 95 9.52 12.37 17.12
CA LYS A 95 9.39 12.10 18.56
C LYS A 95 9.07 13.36 19.34
N VAL A 96 9.73 14.48 19.05
CA VAL A 96 9.42 15.77 19.70
C VAL A 96 7.98 16.20 19.43
N LEU A 97 7.48 15.98 18.21
CA LEU A 97 6.09 16.24 17.88
C LEU A 97 5.13 15.31 18.64
N TYR A 98 5.44 14.01 18.69
CA TYR A 98 4.68 13.03 19.45
C TYR A 98 4.61 13.41 20.92
N ASP A 99 5.75 13.69 21.57
CA ASP A 99 5.81 14.03 23.00
C ASP A 99 4.99 15.26 23.32
N ARG A 100 5.07 16.29 22.47
CA ARG A 100 4.25 17.49 22.61
C ARG A 100 2.75 17.18 22.55
N VAL A 101 2.32 16.34 21.62
CA VAL A 101 0.90 15.97 21.50
C VAL A 101 0.48 15.10 22.67
N ALA A 102 1.29 14.09 23.01
CA ALA A 102 1.06 13.22 24.14
C ALA A 102 0.91 14.03 25.43
N ASP A 103 1.79 14.99 25.72
CA ASP A 103 1.68 15.83 26.92
C ASP A 103 0.41 16.66 27.00
N GLN A 104 -0.23 16.97 25.86
CA GLN A 104 -1.47 17.74 25.80
C GLN A 104 -2.72 16.86 25.89
N THR A 105 -2.65 15.61 25.44
CA THR A 105 -3.82 14.76 25.22
C THR A 105 -3.81 13.48 26.04
N TRP A 106 -2.73 13.20 26.78
CA TRP A 106 -2.65 11.98 27.58
C TRP A 106 -3.68 11.96 28.71
N MET A 107 -4.31 10.81 28.89
CA MET A 107 -5.30 10.60 29.93
C MET A 107 -4.89 9.45 30.84
N GLU A 108 -5.22 9.54 32.12
CA GLU A 108 -4.94 8.46 33.09
C GLU A 108 -5.63 7.16 32.72
N ALA A 109 -6.77 7.23 32.03
CA ALA A 109 -7.55 6.09 31.58
C ALA A 109 -6.95 5.34 30.38
N PHE A 110 -5.87 5.84 29.77
CA PHE A 110 -5.25 5.18 28.62
C PHE A 110 -4.65 3.81 29.01
N PRO A 111 -5.02 2.72 28.31
CA PRO A 111 -4.60 1.36 28.67
C PRO A 111 -3.13 1.06 28.37
N ARG A 112 -2.49 1.82 27.48
CA ARG A 112 -1.10 1.59 27.04
C ARG A 112 -0.21 2.77 27.40
N SER A 113 1.08 2.53 27.59
CA SER A 113 2.06 3.56 27.96
C SER A 113 2.43 4.46 26.77
N LYS A 114 2.98 5.65 27.04
CA LYS A 114 3.51 6.55 26.00
C LYS A 114 4.56 5.85 25.13
N ASP A 115 5.46 5.11 25.76
CA ASP A 115 6.56 4.44 25.07
C ASP A 115 6.06 3.34 24.13
N ASP A 116 5.06 2.56 24.55
CA ASP A 116 4.45 1.52 23.70
C ASP A 116 3.77 2.12 22.48
N ILE A 117 3.03 3.22 22.65
CA ILE A 117 2.36 3.91 21.54
C ILE A 117 3.39 4.53 20.60
N TRP A 118 4.45 5.15 21.13
CA TRP A 118 5.50 5.73 20.30
C TRP A 118 6.20 4.67 19.46
N ALA A 119 6.59 3.53 20.06
CA ALA A 119 7.29 2.47 19.35
C ALA A 119 6.47 1.99 18.13
N GLU A 120 5.18 1.72 18.32
CA GLU A 120 4.30 1.29 17.23
C GLU A 120 4.05 2.41 16.20
N ALA A 121 3.73 3.63 16.64
CA ALA A 121 3.49 4.76 15.75
C ALA A 121 4.73 5.08 14.89
N SER A 122 5.93 5.02 15.48
CA SER A 122 7.18 5.30 14.77
C SER A 122 7.46 4.26 13.67
N ASP A 123 7.25 2.97 13.96
CA ASP A 123 7.45 1.87 13.00
C ASP A 123 6.45 1.92 11.84
N GLU A 124 5.17 2.15 12.14
CA GLU A 124 4.12 2.26 11.13
C GLU A 124 4.33 3.47 10.21
N VAL A 125 4.66 4.64 10.79
CA VAL A 125 4.93 5.84 10.00
C VAL A 125 6.21 5.67 9.18
N ALA A 126 7.28 5.07 9.73
CA ALA A 126 8.50 4.79 8.99
C ALA A 126 8.24 3.86 7.81
N THR A 127 7.56 2.74 8.04
CA THR A 127 7.14 1.80 6.98
C THR A 127 6.33 2.52 5.90
N GLN A 128 5.37 3.36 6.29
CA GLN A 128 4.54 4.08 5.34
C GLN A 128 5.31 5.17 4.58
N ARG A 129 6.36 5.78 5.17
CA ARG A 129 7.28 6.69 4.46
C ARG A 129 8.05 5.95 3.38
N ASP A 130 8.58 4.76 3.69
CA ASP A 130 9.33 3.95 2.72
C ASP A 130 8.47 3.56 1.53
N ILE A 131 7.21 3.19 1.78
CA ILE A 131 6.23 2.91 0.72
C ILE A 131 6.00 4.15 -0.16
N LEU A 132 5.83 5.33 0.43
CA LEU A 132 5.60 6.58 -0.32
C LEU A 132 6.83 6.99 -1.14
N LEU A 133 8.04 6.79 -0.60
CA LEU A 133 9.29 7.03 -1.32
C LEU A 133 9.44 6.06 -2.50
N LEU A 134 9.12 4.79 -2.28
CA LEU A 134 9.13 3.78 -3.33
C LEU A 134 8.13 4.11 -4.45
N ASP A 135 6.94 4.59 -4.11
CA ASP A 135 5.94 5.03 -5.09
C ASP A 135 6.44 6.20 -5.94
N ARG A 136 6.97 7.24 -5.29
CA ARG A 136 7.60 8.37 -6.00
C ARG A 136 8.74 7.90 -6.90
N LYS A 137 9.53 6.92 -6.45
CA LYS A 137 10.61 6.36 -7.25
C LYS A 137 10.07 5.65 -8.49
N VAL A 138 9.08 4.77 -8.34
CA VAL A 138 8.45 4.07 -9.46
C VAL A 138 7.84 5.06 -10.46
N GLU A 139 7.19 6.12 -10.00
CA GLU A 139 6.69 7.19 -10.86
C GLU A 139 7.82 7.91 -11.62
N SER A 140 8.90 8.26 -10.91
CA SER A 140 10.05 8.97 -11.50
C SER A 140 10.88 8.13 -12.48
N LEU A 141 10.99 6.82 -12.23
CA LEU A 141 11.73 5.88 -13.07
C LEU A 141 11.03 5.61 -14.40
N GLY A 142 9.72 5.75 -14.46
CA GLY A 142 8.92 5.41 -15.63
C GLY A 142 8.57 3.92 -15.73
N SER A 143 7.90 3.56 -16.82
CA SER A 143 7.29 2.24 -17.03
C SER A 143 8.29 1.14 -17.33
N ASP A 144 9.43 1.46 -17.94
CA ASP A 144 10.38 0.51 -18.54
C ASP A 144 11.64 0.26 -17.71
N GLN A 145 11.94 1.14 -16.75
CA GLN A 145 13.13 1.04 -15.89
C GLN A 145 12.91 0.12 -14.70
N LEU A 146 13.95 -0.62 -14.30
CA LEU A 146 13.91 -1.59 -13.19
C LEU A 146 14.16 -0.92 -11.84
N LEU A 147 13.47 -1.41 -10.81
CA LEU A 147 13.86 -1.13 -9.43
C LEU A 147 15.18 -1.84 -9.10
N SER A 148 15.89 -1.44 -8.05
CA SER A 148 16.94 -2.30 -7.50
C SER A 148 16.34 -3.60 -6.91
N ALA A 149 17.16 -4.61 -6.63
CA ALA A 149 16.65 -5.88 -6.09
C ALA A 149 15.91 -5.67 -4.76
N ALA A 150 16.53 -4.95 -3.81
CA ALA A 150 15.92 -4.65 -2.51
C ALA A 150 14.59 -3.88 -2.64
N GLU A 151 14.53 -2.92 -3.55
CA GLU A 151 13.31 -2.14 -3.80
C GLU A 151 12.19 -2.96 -4.43
N ALA A 152 12.51 -3.98 -5.24
CA ALA A 152 11.47 -4.88 -5.74
C ALA A 152 10.93 -5.81 -4.66
N GLU A 153 11.77 -6.29 -3.75
CA GLU A 153 11.29 -7.06 -2.60
C GLU A 153 10.38 -6.20 -1.71
N ALA A 154 10.78 -4.94 -1.45
CA ALA A 154 9.93 -3.98 -0.76
C ALA A 154 8.62 -3.71 -1.52
N TYR A 155 8.68 -3.57 -2.86
CA TYR A 155 7.49 -3.37 -3.69
C TYR A 155 6.54 -4.55 -3.58
N ILE A 156 7.04 -5.78 -3.69
CA ILE A 156 6.26 -7.01 -3.56
C ILE A 156 5.60 -7.08 -2.18
N LYS A 157 6.34 -6.78 -1.12
CA LYS A 157 5.85 -6.85 0.26
C LYS A 157 4.69 -5.88 0.54
N HIS A 158 4.71 -4.71 -0.09
CA HIS A 158 3.82 -3.60 0.29
C HIS A 158 2.73 -3.27 -0.74
N LYS A 159 2.72 -3.95 -1.89
CA LYS A 159 1.82 -3.64 -2.99
C LYS A 159 0.80 -4.73 -3.22
N SER A 160 -0.39 -4.31 -3.66
CA SER A 160 -1.43 -5.24 -4.07
C SER A 160 -0.97 -6.07 -5.27
N GLU A 161 -1.56 -7.26 -5.43
CA GLU A 161 -1.31 -8.13 -6.58
C GLU A 161 -1.55 -7.37 -7.89
N TYR A 162 -2.57 -6.50 -7.93
CA TYR A 162 -2.90 -5.67 -9.09
C TYR A 162 -1.79 -4.67 -9.45
N GLU A 163 -1.17 -4.04 -8.46
CA GLU A 163 -0.04 -3.12 -8.69
C GLU A 163 1.18 -3.87 -9.20
N ILE A 164 1.45 -5.06 -8.65
CA ILE A 164 2.53 -5.94 -9.11
C ILE A 164 2.30 -6.36 -10.57
N ILE A 165 1.09 -6.81 -10.92
CA ILE A 165 0.75 -7.18 -12.29
C ILE A 165 0.89 -5.99 -13.24
N ARG A 166 0.37 -4.82 -12.86
CA ARG A 166 0.54 -3.59 -13.66
C ARG A 166 2.00 -3.22 -13.86
N ARG A 167 2.85 -3.42 -12.84
CA ARG A 167 4.29 -3.18 -12.95
C ARG A 167 4.93 -4.14 -13.96
N VAL A 168 4.56 -5.42 -13.93
CA VAL A 168 5.01 -6.42 -14.93
C VAL A 168 4.56 -6.04 -16.34
N GLU A 169 3.28 -5.69 -16.53
CA GLU A 169 2.76 -5.29 -17.84
C GLU A 169 3.51 -4.09 -18.42
N ARG A 170 3.79 -3.07 -17.59
CA ARG A 170 4.56 -1.89 -17.99
C ARG A 170 6.01 -2.20 -18.35
N LEU A 171 6.67 -3.06 -17.57
CA LEU A 171 8.08 -3.43 -17.83
C LEU A 171 8.26 -4.16 -19.17
N LEU A 172 7.24 -4.90 -19.59
CA LEU A 172 7.23 -5.71 -20.81
C LEU A 172 6.40 -5.10 -21.95
N GLU A 173 5.86 -3.88 -21.79
CA GLU A 173 4.96 -3.27 -22.77
C GLU A 173 5.61 -3.09 -24.14
N VAL A 174 6.90 -2.73 -24.16
CA VAL A 174 7.69 -2.51 -25.38
C VAL A 174 8.52 -3.72 -25.79
N GLU A 175 8.52 -4.78 -24.98
CA GLU A 175 9.37 -5.95 -25.18
C GLU A 175 8.65 -7.00 -26.03
N ARG A 176 9.39 -7.62 -26.95
CA ARG A 176 8.90 -8.82 -27.65
C ARG A 176 9.18 -10.05 -26.80
N ALA A 177 8.22 -10.97 -26.70
CA ALA A 177 8.32 -12.18 -25.86
C ALA A 177 9.61 -13.00 -26.07
N ALA A 178 10.10 -13.11 -27.31
CA ALA A 178 11.32 -13.85 -27.61
C ALA A 178 12.63 -13.09 -27.30
N CYS A 179 12.56 -11.80 -26.98
CA CYS A 179 13.72 -10.90 -26.87
C CYS A 179 13.75 -10.11 -25.57
N ILE A 180 13.04 -10.56 -24.52
CA ILE A 180 13.04 -9.88 -23.21
C ILE A 180 14.47 -9.84 -22.66
N PRO A 181 15.01 -8.66 -22.31
CA PRO A 181 16.34 -8.54 -21.71
C PRO A 181 16.48 -9.39 -20.45
N PRO A 182 17.62 -10.06 -20.20
CA PRO A 182 17.80 -10.96 -19.06
C PRO A 182 17.47 -10.32 -17.70
N GLU A 183 17.86 -9.07 -17.48
CA GLU A 183 17.59 -8.36 -16.23
C GLU A 183 16.10 -8.10 -16.00
N LYS A 184 15.37 -7.70 -17.05
CA LYS A 184 13.91 -7.52 -16.99
C LYS A 184 13.19 -8.83 -16.75
N ARG A 185 13.63 -9.88 -17.46
CA ARG A 185 13.10 -11.23 -17.34
C ARG A 185 13.22 -11.75 -15.92
N ASP A 186 14.43 -11.68 -15.34
CA ASP A 186 14.69 -12.17 -13.99
C ASP A 186 13.93 -11.34 -12.94
N ARG A 187 13.72 -10.04 -13.19
CA ARG A 187 12.89 -9.21 -12.31
C ARG A 187 11.40 -9.54 -12.39
N VAL A 188 10.88 -9.69 -13.61
CA VAL A 188 9.48 -10.05 -13.83
C VAL A 188 9.17 -11.41 -13.24
N GLU A 189 10.08 -12.38 -13.38
CA GLU A 189 9.91 -13.70 -12.78
C GLU A 189 9.72 -13.62 -11.26
N ARG A 190 10.47 -12.77 -10.56
CA ARG A 190 10.26 -12.54 -9.12
C ARG A 190 8.90 -11.93 -8.82
N TYR A 191 8.48 -10.93 -9.59
CA TYR A 191 7.15 -10.33 -9.43
C TYR A 191 6.03 -11.33 -9.68
N LEU A 192 6.16 -12.20 -10.68
CA LEU A 192 5.15 -13.22 -10.97
C LEU A 192 5.16 -14.34 -9.93
N ALA A 193 6.33 -14.71 -9.42
CA ALA A 193 6.47 -15.74 -8.39
C ALA A 193 5.88 -15.33 -7.03
N SER A 194 5.70 -14.03 -6.77
CA SER A 194 5.03 -13.55 -5.56
C SER A 194 3.50 -13.55 -5.66
N LEU A 195 2.94 -13.90 -6.82
CA LEU A 195 1.49 -13.91 -7.05
C LEU A 195 0.96 -15.33 -6.92
N ASP A 196 -0.24 -15.45 -6.35
CA ASP A 196 -1.05 -16.66 -6.43
C ASP A 196 -2.13 -16.46 -7.51
N PRO A 197 -1.98 -17.05 -8.72
CA PRO A 197 -2.94 -16.88 -9.79
C PRO A 197 -4.34 -17.37 -9.40
N GLU A 198 -4.46 -18.37 -8.53
CA GLU A 198 -5.75 -18.98 -8.19
C GLU A 198 -6.62 -18.10 -7.30
N ALA A 199 -6.01 -17.18 -6.55
CA ALA A 199 -6.69 -16.16 -5.78
C ALA A 199 -7.17 -14.95 -6.64
N LEU A 200 -6.74 -14.87 -7.90
CA LEU A 200 -7.05 -13.74 -8.79
C LEU A 200 -8.33 -13.98 -9.60
N ALA A 201 -9.05 -12.90 -9.88
CA ALA A 201 -10.12 -12.92 -10.88
C ALA A 201 -9.57 -13.28 -12.26
N ASN A 202 -10.37 -14.00 -13.07
CA ASN A 202 -9.97 -14.60 -14.35
C ASN A 202 -9.14 -13.68 -15.25
N ARG A 203 -9.56 -12.42 -15.44
CA ARG A 203 -8.82 -11.45 -16.26
C ARG A 203 -7.38 -11.24 -15.79
N TRP A 204 -7.15 -11.17 -14.49
CA TRP A 204 -5.82 -10.96 -13.92
C TRP A 204 -4.99 -12.24 -13.91
N LYS A 205 -5.64 -13.38 -13.64
CA LYS A 205 -5.07 -14.72 -13.80
C LYS A 205 -4.53 -14.93 -15.23
N ALA A 206 -5.32 -14.60 -16.25
CA ALA A 206 -4.92 -14.69 -17.65
C ALA A 206 -3.67 -13.85 -17.95
N LYS A 207 -3.60 -12.62 -17.43
CA LYS A 207 -2.43 -11.74 -17.58
C LYS A 207 -1.17 -12.31 -16.95
N VAL A 208 -1.28 -12.86 -15.73
CA VAL A 208 -0.15 -13.50 -15.03
C VAL A 208 0.38 -14.67 -15.84
N TYR A 209 -0.50 -15.57 -16.27
CA TYR A 209 -0.12 -16.72 -17.08
C TYR A 209 0.46 -16.33 -18.44
N ARG A 210 -0.14 -15.36 -19.14
CA ARG A 210 0.40 -14.83 -20.41
C ARG A 210 1.82 -14.30 -20.24
N ARG A 211 2.05 -13.43 -19.25
CA ARG A 211 3.39 -12.86 -19.00
C ARG A 211 4.38 -13.93 -18.53
N GLY A 212 3.94 -14.91 -17.75
CA GLY A 212 4.74 -16.09 -17.40
C GLY A 212 5.18 -16.88 -18.63
N GLY A 213 4.27 -17.08 -19.59
CA GLY A 213 4.56 -17.73 -20.86
C GLY A 213 5.59 -16.97 -21.69
N GLU A 214 5.44 -15.65 -21.82
CA GLU A 214 6.40 -14.78 -22.53
C GLU A 214 7.79 -14.83 -21.90
N VAL A 215 7.87 -14.80 -20.56
CA VAL A 215 9.12 -14.96 -19.82
C VAL A 215 9.76 -16.31 -20.13
N MET A 216 8.99 -17.41 -20.15
CA MET A 216 9.51 -18.73 -20.50
C MET A 216 9.96 -18.82 -21.97
N LEU A 217 9.27 -18.17 -22.90
CA LEU A 217 9.68 -18.07 -24.30
C LEU A 217 11.06 -17.43 -24.45
N SER A 218 11.31 -16.32 -23.73
CA SER A 218 12.61 -15.64 -23.76
C SER A 218 13.77 -16.52 -23.26
N LYS A 219 13.47 -17.59 -22.51
CA LYS A 219 14.44 -18.61 -22.04
C LYS A 219 14.56 -19.82 -22.96
N ASN A 220 13.90 -19.81 -24.12
CA ASN A 220 13.70 -20.99 -24.98
C ASN A 220 12.99 -22.16 -24.26
N GLY A 221 12.22 -21.87 -23.21
CA GLY A 221 11.44 -22.84 -22.45
C GLY A 221 10.09 -23.16 -23.12
N TYR A 222 10.10 -23.55 -24.39
CA TYR A 222 8.89 -23.65 -25.23
C TYR A 222 7.76 -24.50 -24.63
N ARG A 223 8.08 -25.61 -23.97
CA ARG A 223 7.08 -26.48 -23.31
C ARG A 223 6.38 -25.79 -22.14
N LYS A 224 7.16 -25.20 -21.23
CA LYS A 224 6.60 -24.44 -20.09
C LYS A 224 5.84 -23.21 -20.57
N ALA A 225 6.34 -22.54 -21.60
CA ALA A 225 5.63 -21.42 -22.21
C ALA A 225 4.26 -21.83 -22.74
N LEU A 226 4.18 -22.99 -23.41
CA LEU A 226 2.92 -23.55 -23.89
C LEU A 226 1.95 -23.82 -22.73
N GLU A 227 2.40 -24.49 -21.65
CA GLU A 227 1.59 -24.74 -20.45
C GLU A 227 1.01 -23.43 -19.88
N TYR A 228 1.84 -22.39 -19.76
CA TYR A 228 1.40 -21.07 -19.31
C TYR A 228 0.36 -20.44 -20.24
N PHE A 229 0.55 -20.48 -21.56
CA PHE A 229 -0.42 -19.90 -22.49
C PHE A 229 -1.73 -20.68 -22.55
N GLU A 230 -1.71 -22.00 -22.36
CA GLU A 230 -2.92 -22.82 -22.25
C GLU A 230 -3.72 -22.44 -20.99
N CYS A 231 -3.06 -22.27 -19.84
CA CYS A 231 -3.71 -21.73 -18.63
C CYS A 231 -4.23 -20.30 -18.83
N ALA A 232 -3.55 -19.48 -19.63
CA ALA A 232 -4.04 -18.15 -19.97
C ALA A 232 -5.31 -18.21 -20.82
N LEU A 233 -5.39 -19.11 -21.82
CA LEU A 233 -6.58 -19.30 -22.66
C LEU A 233 -7.82 -19.72 -21.87
N GLU A 234 -7.65 -20.54 -20.83
CA GLU A 234 -8.76 -20.95 -19.97
C GLU A 234 -9.33 -19.79 -19.15
N ALA A 235 -8.52 -18.76 -18.89
CA ALA A 235 -8.88 -17.63 -18.03
C ALA A 235 -9.21 -16.33 -18.80
N VAL A 236 -8.85 -16.24 -20.08
CA VAL A 236 -8.93 -15.00 -20.88
C VAL A 236 -10.35 -14.67 -21.33
N ASP A 237 -10.65 -13.38 -21.48
CA ASP A 237 -11.88 -12.90 -22.12
C ASP A 237 -11.74 -12.86 -23.65
N ARG A 238 -12.83 -12.56 -24.37
CA ARG A 238 -12.88 -12.65 -25.84
C ARG A 238 -11.84 -11.78 -26.56
N ASP A 239 -11.44 -10.66 -25.96
CA ASP A 239 -10.60 -9.66 -26.62
C ASP A 239 -9.12 -10.06 -26.64
N GLU A 240 -8.63 -10.70 -25.57
CA GLU A 240 -7.25 -11.20 -25.47
C GLU A 240 -7.11 -12.65 -26.00
N PHE A 241 -8.23 -13.36 -26.21
CA PHE A 241 -8.26 -14.77 -26.64
C PHE A 241 -7.48 -15.04 -27.94
N VAL A 242 -7.73 -14.26 -28.99
CA VAL A 242 -7.16 -14.49 -30.33
C VAL A 242 -5.63 -14.36 -30.31
N GLU A 243 -5.09 -13.45 -29.50
CA GLU A 243 -3.65 -13.26 -29.40
C GLU A 243 -2.98 -14.46 -28.71
N VAL A 244 -3.55 -14.92 -27.59
CA VAL A 244 -3.02 -16.06 -26.84
C VAL A 244 -3.19 -17.36 -27.63
N GLU A 245 -4.30 -17.55 -28.34
CA GLU A 245 -4.58 -18.73 -29.17
C GLU A 245 -3.52 -18.90 -30.26
N ARG A 246 -3.22 -17.80 -30.96
CA ARG A 246 -2.17 -17.78 -31.99
C ARG A 246 -0.79 -18.16 -31.41
N LEU A 247 -0.46 -17.74 -30.19
CA LEU A 247 0.80 -18.12 -29.53
C LEU A 247 0.85 -19.62 -29.20
N VAL A 248 -0.27 -20.18 -28.73
CA VAL A 248 -0.41 -21.62 -28.45
C VAL A 248 -0.24 -22.44 -29.72
N GLU A 249 -0.91 -22.08 -30.81
CA GLU A 249 -0.80 -22.77 -32.10
C GLU A 249 0.64 -22.78 -32.64
N GLN A 250 1.29 -21.60 -32.65
CA GLN A 250 2.68 -21.48 -33.10
C GLN A 250 3.65 -22.35 -32.28
N LEU A 251 3.44 -22.46 -30.98
CA LEU A 251 4.27 -23.30 -30.12
C LEU A 251 4.03 -24.78 -30.33
N ARG A 252 2.78 -25.21 -30.50
CA ARG A 252 2.43 -26.60 -30.81
C ARG A 252 3.05 -27.05 -32.12
N GLU A 253 2.95 -26.23 -33.17
CA GLU A 253 3.61 -26.52 -34.46
C GLU A 253 5.12 -26.64 -34.32
N ARG A 254 5.74 -25.77 -33.52
CA ARG A 254 7.18 -25.78 -33.30
C ARG A 254 7.66 -26.98 -32.49
N LEU A 255 6.88 -27.42 -31.50
CA LEU A 255 7.23 -28.57 -30.64
C LEU A 255 6.98 -29.93 -31.32
N ASN A 256 6.14 -29.95 -32.36
CA ASN A 256 5.86 -31.14 -33.17
C ASN A 256 6.85 -31.33 -34.35
N ARG A 257 7.82 -30.43 -34.52
CA ARG A 257 8.92 -30.51 -35.51
C ARG A 257 10.22 -30.91 -34.84
#